data_AF-A0ABD6P6F8-F1
#
_entry.id   AF-A0ABD6P6F8-F1
#
_cell.length_a   1.000
_cell.length_b   1.000
_cell.length_c   1.000
_cell.angle_alpha   90.00
_cell.angle_beta   90.00
_cell.angle_gamma   90.00
#
_symmetry.space_group_name_H-M   'P 1'
#
loop_
_entity.id
_entity.type
_entity.pdbx_description
1 polymer ?
#
loop_
_entity_poly.entity_id
_entity_poly.type
_entity_poly.pdbx_seq_one_letter_code
_entity_poly.pdbx_strand_id
1 'polypeptide(L)' 'MSGLRLGLVAAIAALSLAGVVGAGVARADAPAPGDACAVLHATARDVNGRTMWCNPTMTGDHSLVWQYGGPA' A
#
# COMPACT_ATOMS: atom_id res chain seq x y z
N MET A 1 24.16 -44.50 19.71
CA MET A 1 22.92 -44.79 20.46
C MET A 1 22.30 -43.47 20.85
N SER A 2 20.97 -43.36 20.72
CA SER A 2 20.11 -42.28 21.24
C SER A 2 20.32 -40.92 20.56
N GLY A 3 19.49 -40.46 19.62
CA GLY A 3 18.04 -40.58 19.57
C GLY A 3 17.42 -39.40 20.27
N LEU A 4 16.98 -38.39 19.52
CA LEU A 4 15.73 -37.69 19.80
C LEU A 4 15.31 -36.85 18.58
N ARG A 5 14.24 -37.30 17.93
CA ARG A 5 13.46 -36.51 17.00
C ARG A 5 12.78 -35.40 17.84
N LEU A 6 13.22 -34.16 17.71
CA LEU A 6 12.40 -32.98 17.96
C LEU A 6 12.45 -32.19 16.65
N GLY A 7 11.35 -32.00 15.95
CA GLY A 7 10.11 -31.49 16.49
C GLY A 7 9.93 -30.12 15.88
N LEU A 8 9.19 -30.10 14.77
CA LEU A 8 8.63 -28.96 14.06
C LEU A 8 8.59 -27.66 14.89
N VAL A 9 9.34 -26.64 14.46
CA VAL A 9 8.99 -25.24 14.78
C VAL A 9 8.97 -24.48 13.46
N ALA A 10 7.77 -24.44 12.88
CA ALA A 10 7.46 -23.55 11.77
C ALA A 10 7.45 -22.11 12.30
N ALA A 11 8.55 -21.38 12.10
CA ALA A 11 8.55 -19.93 12.23
C ALA A 11 8.30 -19.34 10.84
N ILE A 12 7.03 -19.26 10.44
CA ILE A 12 6.63 -18.36 9.36
C ILE A 12 6.74 -16.95 9.94
N ALA A 13 7.95 -16.40 9.92
CA ALA A 13 8.13 -14.97 10.08
C ALA A 13 7.62 -14.33 8.79
N ALA A 14 6.31 -14.09 8.74
CA ALA A 14 5.75 -13.12 7.82
C ALA A 14 6.40 -11.78 8.18
N LEU A 15 7.51 -11.46 7.49
CA LEU A 15 8.00 -10.09 7.45
C LEU A 15 6.88 -9.31 6.77
N SER A 16 6.04 -8.71 7.60
CA SER A 16 5.24 -7.55 7.26
C SER A 16 6.21 -6.51 6.72
N LEU A 17 6.42 -6.54 5.41
CA LEU A 17 6.85 -5.40 4.63
C LEU A 17 5.70 -4.37 4.66
N ALA A 18 5.42 -3.86 5.85
CA ALA A 18 4.83 -2.54 6.03
C ALA A 18 5.93 -1.54 5.66
N GLY A 19 6.30 -1.54 4.37
CA GLY A 19 7.13 -0.52 3.78
C GLY A 19 6.32 0.75 3.80
N VAL A 20 6.49 1.52 4.87
CA VAL A 20 6.21 2.95 4.91
C VAL A 20 7.21 3.59 3.97
N VAL A 21 6.93 3.57 2.67
CA VAL A 21 7.71 4.29 1.67
C VAL A 21 6.76 4.96 0.70
N GLY A 22 6.08 5.97 1.23
CA GLY A 22 5.34 6.94 0.46
C GLY A 22 5.48 8.26 1.20
N ALA A 23 6.53 9.00 0.87
CA ALA A 23 6.70 10.39 1.29
C ALA A 23 5.61 11.25 0.62
N GLY A 24 4.37 11.08 1.07
CA GLY A 24 3.29 12.03 0.87
C GLY A 24 3.22 12.85 2.13
N VAL A 25 3.40 14.16 2.00
CA VAL A 25 2.95 15.19 2.95
C VAL A 25 1.93 14.62 3.94
N ALA A 26 2.26 14.67 5.23
CA ALA A 26 1.33 14.36 6.31
C ALA A 26 0.17 15.37 6.26
N ARG A 27 -0.79 15.12 5.37
CA ARG A 27 -2.15 15.63 5.53
C ARG A 27 -2.66 14.94 6.79
N ALA A 28 -3.15 15.71 7.75
CA ALA A 28 -3.76 15.17 8.96
C ALA A 28 -4.97 14.28 8.62
N ASP A 29 -5.53 14.45 7.42
CA ASP A 29 -6.64 13.68 6.88
C ASP A 29 -6.19 12.69 5.81
N ALA A 30 -6.75 11.48 5.86
CA ALA A 30 -6.56 10.48 4.82
C ALA A 30 -7.12 11.01 3.47
N PRO A 31 -6.42 10.79 2.35
CA PRO A 31 -6.89 11.26 1.04
C PRO A 31 -8.23 10.62 0.67
N ALA A 32 -9.05 11.35 -0.08
CA ALA A 32 -10.26 10.85 -0.70
C ALA A 32 -10.00 10.44 -2.16
N PRO A 33 -10.85 9.55 -2.72
CA PRO A 33 -10.80 9.25 -4.15
C PRO A 33 -10.99 10.51 -4.98
N GLY A 34 -10.14 10.70 -6.00
CA GLY A 34 -10.14 11.89 -6.85
C GLY A 34 -9.28 13.04 -6.33
N ASP A 35 -8.80 13.00 -5.08
CA ASP A 35 -7.85 13.98 -4.58
C ASP A 35 -6.54 13.90 -5.38
N ALA A 36 -5.94 15.06 -5.63
CA ALA A 36 -4.68 15.15 -6.33
C ALA A 36 -3.54 14.49 -5.54
N CYS A 37 -2.65 13.82 -6.27
CA CYS A 37 -1.45 13.20 -5.73
C CYS A 37 -0.25 13.51 -6.63
N ALA A 38 0.96 13.43 -6.08
CA ALA A 38 2.15 13.94 -6.75
C ALA A 38 3.04 12.85 -7.35
N VAL A 39 2.86 11.59 -6.94
CA VAL A 39 3.79 10.51 -7.24
C VAL A 39 3.04 9.35 -7.87
N LEU A 40 3.27 9.15 -9.17
CA LEU A 40 2.69 8.04 -9.94
C LEU A 40 2.96 6.71 -9.23
N HIS A 41 1.92 5.88 -9.12
CA HIS A 41 1.89 4.58 -8.44
C HIS A 41 2.16 4.62 -6.92
N ALA A 42 2.14 5.80 -6.28
CA ALA A 42 2.13 5.85 -4.82
C ALA A 42 0.88 5.16 -4.26
N THR A 43 0.95 4.65 -3.03
CA THR A 43 -0.19 4.06 -2.32
C THR A 43 -0.54 4.86 -1.08
N ALA A 44 -1.82 4.91 -0.76
CA ALA A 44 -2.36 5.49 0.46
C ALA A 44 -3.53 4.65 0.99
N ARG A 45 -3.94 4.93 2.23
CA ARG A 45 -5.13 4.32 2.87
C ARG A 45 -6.21 5.37 2.99
N ASP A 46 -7.44 5.03 2.60
CA ASP A 46 -8.61 5.87 2.89
C ASP A 46 -8.99 5.79 4.38
N VAL A 47 -10.01 6.55 4.79
CA VAL A 47 -10.55 6.52 6.17
C VAL A 47 -11.09 5.15 6.61
N ASN A 48 -11.38 4.27 5.66
CA ASN A 48 -11.85 2.90 5.89
C ASN A 48 -10.71 1.86 5.80
N GLY A 49 -9.45 2.29 5.67
CA GLY A 49 -8.28 1.42 5.54
C GLY A 49 -8.11 0.76 4.17
N ARG A 50 -8.88 1.15 3.15
CA ARG A 50 -8.78 0.61 1.79
C ARG A 50 -7.58 1.21 1.07
N THR A 51 -6.84 0.37 0.33
CA THR A 51 -5.72 0.84 -0.48
C THR A 51 -6.22 1.66 -1.66
N MET A 52 -5.64 2.84 -1.85
CA MET A 52 -5.74 3.64 -3.07
C MET A 52 -4.37 3.74 -3.74
N TRP A 53 -4.39 3.99 -5.03
CA TRP A 53 -3.23 4.20 -5.87
C TRP A 53 -3.28 5.57 -6.53
N CYS A 54 -2.14 6.24 -6.60
CA CYS A 54 -1.99 7.50 -7.31
C CYS A 54 -1.76 7.21 -8.79
N ASN A 55 -2.79 7.35 -9.61
CA ASN A 55 -2.77 7.00 -11.02
C ASN A 55 -3.29 8.16 -11.88
N PRO A 56 -2.93 8.24 -13.17
CA PRO A 56 -3.49 9.22 -14.08
C PRO A 56 -5.00 9.02 -14.24
N THR A 57 -5.75 10.10 -14.43
CA THR A 57 -7.12 10.00 -14.91
C THR A 57 -7.15 9.43 -16.34
N MET A 58 -8.14 8.59 -16.64
CA MET A 58 -8.34 8.07 -18.01
C MET A 58 -8.79 9.17 -18.98
N THR A 59 -9.45 10.21 -18.47
CA THR A 59 -9.99 11.31 -19.24
C THR A 59 -9.47 12.65 -18.74
N GLY A 60 -9.58 13.70 -19.58
CA GLY A 60 -9.09 15.04 -19.26
C GLY A 60 -7.57 15.14 -19.38
N ASP A 61 -6.95 15.91 -18.49
CA ASP A 61 -5.52 16.26 -18.56
C ASP A 61 -4.58 15.15 -18.06
N HIS A 62 -5.09 13.93 -17.82
CA HIS A 62 -4.32 12.80 -17.29
C HIS A 62 -3.60 13.14 -15.98
N SER A 63 -4.21 13.97 -15.15
CA SER A 63 -3.65 14.37 -13.85
C SER A 63 -3.61 13.18 -12.90
N LEU A 64 -2.64 13.20 -11.99
CA LEU A 64 -2.48 12.15 -10.99
C LEU A 64 -3.48 12.35 -9.84
N VAL A 65 -4.33 11.35 -9.62
CA VAL A 65 -5.33 11.35 -8.54
C VAL A 65 -5.37 10.01 -7.81
N TRP A 66 -5.84 10.03 -6.57
CA TRP A 66 -6.06 8.82 -5.78
C TRP A 66 -7.26 8.02 -6.32
N GLN A 67 -7.06 6.75 -6.65
CA GLN A 67 -8.07 5.90 -7.26
C GLN A 67 -8.03 4.48 -6.67
N TYR A 68 -9.16 3.77 -6.77
CA TYR A 68 -9.23 2.35 -6.45
C TYR A 68 -8.91 1.52 -7.69
N GLY A 69 -8.28 0.36 -7.49
CA GLY A 69 -7.73 -0.44 -8.57
C GLY A 69 -6.32 0.06 -8.90
N GLY A 70 -5.32 -0.71 -8.44
CA GLY A 70 -3.92 -0.40 -8.74
C GLY A 70 -3.60 -0.59 -10.22
N PRO A 71 -2.40 -0.18 -10.65
CA PRO A 71 -1.90 -0.49 -11.99
C PRO A 71 -2.01 -2.01 -12.25
N ALA A 72 -2.45 -2.37 -13.46
CA ALA A 72 -2.51 -3.75 -13.96
C ALA A 72 -1.17 -4.19 -14.55
#